data_AF-A0A060CJY3-F1
#
_entry.id   AF-A0A060CJY3-F1
#
_cell.length_a   1.000
_cell.length_b   1.000
_cell.length_c   1.000
_cell.angle_alpha   90.00
_cell.angle_beta   90.00
_cell.angle_gamma   90.00
#
_symmetry.space_group_name_H-M   'P 1'
#
loop_
_entity.id
_entity.type
_entity.pdbx_description
1 polymer ?
#
loop_
_entity_poly.entity_id
_entity_poly.type
_entity_poly.pdbx_seq_one_letter_code
_entity_poly.pdbx_strand_id
1 'polypeptide(L)'
;MVVTGRLRPLWDTDISDFSLAAVKDNLSFSPETFSRLSIPIEDSYFNAGLLLINMDYWRKDDVFEKALQIAKKHADLLLWHDQDILNILYHGHWKSVPYRWNVMNIL
;
A
#
# COMPACT_ATOMS: atom_id res chain seq x y z
N MET A 1 -11.67 -2.10 11.54
CA MET A 1 -10.82 -3.31 11.69
C MET A 1 -11.05 -3.92 13.06
N VAL A 2 -11.03 -5.25 13.18
CA VAL A 2 -11.03 -5.97 14.46
C VAL A 2 -9.78 -6.86 14.50
N VAL A 3 -8.98 -6.74 15.56
CA VAL A 3 -7.77 -7.55 15.73
C VAL A 3 -8.11 -8.80 16.53
N THR A 4 -7.93 -9.97 15.92
CA THR A 4 -8.30 -11.28 16.50
C THR A 4 -7.10 -12.07 17.03
N GLY A 5 -5.89 -11.53 16.95
CA GLY A 5 -4.66 -12.20 17.34
C GLY A 5 -3.53 -11.24 17.71
N ARG A 6 -2.39 -11.79 18.15
CA ARG A 6 -1.22 -11.00 18.54
C ARG A 6 -0.60 -10.31 17.32
N LEU A 7 -0.31 -9.02 17.43
CA LEU A 7 0.34 -8.23 16.38
C LEU A 7 1.87 -8.36 16.37
N ARG A 8 2.49 -8.90 17.43
CA ARG A 8 3.95 -9.00 17.52
C ARG A 8 4.62 -9.69 16.31
N PRO A 9 4.09 -10.79 15.77
CA PRO A 9 4.65 -11.39 14.56
C PRO A 9 4.56 -10.51 13.31
N LEU A 10 3.58 -9.61 13.22
CA LEU A 10 3.54 -8.60 12.15
C LEU A 10 4.59 -7.52 12.42
N TRP A 11 4.60 -6.99 13.64
CA TRP A 11 5.51 -5.93 14.07
C TRP A 11 6.99 -6.28 13.89
N ASP A 12 7.36 -7.53 14.19
CA ASP A 12 8.74 -8.04 14.05
C ASP A 12 9.12 -8.38 12.60
N THR A 13 8.24 -8.09 11.62
CA THR A 13 8.56 -8.28 10.19
C THR A 13 9.65 -7.29 9.79
N ASP A 14 10.78 -7.81 9.31
CA ASP A 14 11.85 -6.97 8.76
C ASP A 14 11.38 -6.25 7.48
N ILE A 15 11.37 -4.93 7.53
CA ILE A 15 11.00 -4.01 6.45
C ILE A 15 12.10 -2.99 6.15
N SER A 16 13.34 -3.28 6.58
CA SER A 16 14.46 -2.32 6.51
C SER A 16 14.72 -1.81 5.09
N ASP A 17 14.52 -2.67 4.08
CA ASP A 17 14.72 -2.37 2.65
C ASP A 17 13.44 -1.96 1.91
N PHE A 18 12.33 -1.74 2.62
CA PHE A 18 11.03 -1.45 2.04
C PHE A 18 10.44 -0.17 2.62
N SER A 19 9.60 0.52 1.85
CA SER A 19 8.86 1.69 2.34
C SER A 19 7.83 1.30 3.41
N LEU A 20 7.20 0.13 3.26
CA LEU A 20 6.19 -0.41 4.15
C LEU A 20 5.98 -1.91 3.90
N ALA A 21 5.25 -2.57 4.78
CA ALA A 21 4.63 -3.87 4.57
C ALA A 21 3.10 -3.79 4.63
N ALA A 22 2.43 -4.52 3.75
CA ALA A 22 0.97 -4.53 3.60
C ALA A 22 0.45 -5.87 3.07
N VAL A 23 -0.86 -6.02 2.96
CA VAL A 23 -1.50 -7.18 2.34
C VAL A 23 -1.89 -6.83 0.90
N LYS A 24 -1.66 -7.76 -0.05
CA LYS A 24 -2.12 -7.61 -1.43
C LYS A 24 -3.64 -7.43 -1.47
N ASP A 25 -4.11 -6.42 -2.19
CA ASP A 25 -5.53 -6.24 -2.45
C ASP A 25 -5.91 -6.97 -3.75
N ASN A 26 -6.30 -8.23 -3.62
CA ASN A 26 -6.76 -9.01 -4.77
C ASN A 26 -8.17 -8.63 -5.23
N LEU A 27 -8.94 -7.87 -4.44
CA LEU A 27 -10.29 -7.43 -4.82
C LEU A 27 -10.20 -6.29 -5.83
N SER A 28 -9.25 -5.38 -5.60
CA SER A 28 -8.94 -4.26 -6.50
C SER A 28 -7.96 -4.64 -7.62
N PHE A 29 -7.49 -5.89 -7.65
CA PHE A 29 -6.56 -6.41 -8.64
C PHE A 29 -7.28 -6.67 -9.96
N SER A 30 -7.28 -5.66 -10.83
CA SER A 30 -7.78 -5.77 -12.19
C SER A 30 -6.82 -5.08 -13.16
N PRO A 31 -6.71 -5.54 -14.43
CA PRO A 31 -5.90 -4.87 -15.44
C PRO A 31 -6.21 -3.37 -15.58
N GLU A 32 -7.47 -2.98 -15.33
CA GLU A 32 -7.93 -1.59 -15.36
C GLU A 32 -7.30 -0.75 -14.24
N THR A 33 -7.11 -1.29 -13.03
CA THR A 33 -6.40 -0.60 -11.93
C THR A 33 -4.96 -0.27 -12.33
N PHE A 34 -4.23 -1.25 -12.85
CA PHE A 34 -2.83 -1.07 -13.25
C PHE A 34 -2.68 -0.10 -14.41
N SER A 35 -3.56 -0.21 -15.42
CA SER A 35 -3.60 0.72 -16.56
C SER A 35 -3.91 2.16 -16.11
N ARG A 36 -4.95 2.35 -15.27
CA ARG A 36 -5.36 3.66 -14.75
C ARG A 36 -4.27 4.37 -13.96
N LEU A 37 -3.53 3.61 -13.15
CA LEU A 37 -2.48 4.17 -12.27
C LEU A 37 -1.09 4.15 -12.92
N SER A 38 -0.95 3.58 -14.12
CA SER A 38 0.33 3.39 -14.79
C SER A 38 1.35 2.59 -13.95
N ILE A 39 0.87 1.57 -13.25
CA ILE A 39 1.69 0.69 -12.39
C ILE A 39 1.90 -0.66 -13.10
N PRO A 40 3.13 -1.23 -13.13
CA PRO A 40 3.36 -2.57 -13.65
C PRO A 40 2.59 -3.64 -12.86
N ILE A 41 1.97 -4.61 -13.55
CA ILE A 41 1.13 -5.63 -12.91
C ILE A 41 1.93 -6.54 -11.97
N GLU A 42 3.21 -6.76 -12.29
CA GLU A 42 4.17 -7.54 -11.51
C GLU A 42 4.43 -6.93 -10.12
N ASP A 43 4.32 -5.60 -9.99
CA ASP A 43 4.55 -4.90 -8.73
C ASP A 43 3.39 -5.07 -7.73
N SER A 44 2.30 -5.69 -8.19
CA SER A 44 1.07 -5.91 -7.43
C SER A 44 0.45 -4.61 -6.91
N TYR A 45 -0.65 -4.73 -6.15
CA TYR A 45 -1.34 -3.60 -5.56
C TYR A 45 -1.77 -3.99 -4.13
N PHE A 46 -1.55 -3.12 -3.15
CA PHE A 46 -1.79 -3.42 -1.73
C PHE A 46 -2.98 -2.63 -1.16
N ASN A 47 -3.58 -3.22 -0.12
CA ASN A 47 -4.63 -2.57 0.65
C ASN A 47 -4.01 -1.63 1.71
N ALA A 48 -4.48 -0.39 1.80
CA ALA A 48 -3.98 0.60 2.76
C ALA A 48 -4.63 0.52 4.16
N GLY A 49 -5.57 -0.40 4.37
CA GLY A 49 -6.29 -0.56 5.64
C GLY A 49 -5.45 -1.08 6.82
N LEU A 50 -4.31 -1.73 6.52
CA LEU A 50 -3.28 -2.08 7.50
C LEU A 50 -1.90 -1.96 6.86
N LEU A 51 -1.05 -1.13 7.47
CA LEU A 51 0.32 -0.87 7.05
C LEU A 51 1.26 -1.05 8.24
N LEU A 52 2.38 -1.74 8.03
CA LEU A 52 3.57 -1.61 8.87
C LEU A 52 4.55 -0.70 8.16
N ILE A 53 4.76 0.51 8.68
CA ILE A 53 5.43 1.58 7.94
C ILE A 53 6.90 1.69 8.35
N ASN A 54 7.80 1.79 7.37
CA ASN A 54 9.19 2.14 7.61
C ASN A 54 9.30 3.66 7.80
N MET A 55 9.18 4.10 9.05
CA MET A 55 9.16 5.53 9.37
C MET A 55 10.50 6.23 9.08
N ASP A 56 11.62 5.52 9.13
CA ASP A 56 12.93 6.08 8.77
C ASP A 56 13.04 6.30 7.26
N TYR A 57 12.50 5.38 6.45
CA TYR A 57 12.36 5.56 5.02
C TYR A 57 11.45 6.76 4.72
N TRP A 58 10.23 6.78 5.26
CA TRP A 58 9.23 7.82 4.95
C TRP A 58 9.70 9.23 5.28
N ARG A 59 10.46 9.40 6.37
CA ARG A 59 11.06 10.70 6.74
C ARG A 59 12.13 11.18 5.76
N LYS A 60 12.91 10.26 5.17
CA LYS A 60 13.93 10.59 4.15
C LYS A 60 13.32 10.77 2.76
N ASP A 61 12.15 10.19 2.55
CA ASP A 61 11.47 10.16 1.26
C ASP A 61 10.54 11.36 1.02
N ASP A 62 10.31 12.21 2.03
CA ASP A 62 9.38 13.34 1.99
C ASP A 62 7.96 12.93 1.51
N VAL A 63 7.46 11.81 2.03
CA VAL A 63 6.22 11.14 1.60
C VAL A 63 5.02 12.08 1.47
N PHE A 64 4.86 13.02 2.40
CA PHE A 64 3.72 13.94 2.41
C PHE A 64 3.72 14.87 1.19
N GLU A 65 4.87 15.44 0.86
CA GLU A 65 4.98 16.35 -0.28
C GLU A 65 4.76 15.58 -1.58
N LYS A 66 5.34 14.39 -1.72
CA LYS A 66 5.12 13.54 -2.90
C LYS A 66 3.66 13.13 -3.05
N ALA A 67 3.01 12.73 -1.95
CA ALA A 67 1.59 12.40 -1.92
C ALA A 67 0.72 13.60 -2.34
N LEU A 68 1.03 14.80 -1.84
CA LEU A 68 0.31 16.03 -2.18
C LEU A 68 0.45 16.39 -3.67
N GLN A 69 1.64 16.20 -4.24
CA GLN A 69 1.87 16.43 -5.67
C GLN A 69 1.07 15.45 -6.53
N ILE A 70 1.00 14.17 -6.15
CA ILE A 70 0.17 13.18 -6.84
C ILE A 70 -1.31 13.56 -6.73
N ALA A 71 -1.78 13.89 -5.52
CA ALA A 71 -3.17 14.28 -5.28
C ALA A 71 -3.59 15.49 -6.14
N LYS A 72 -2.70 16.48 -6.33
CA LYS A 72 -2.97 17.65 -7.17
C LYS A 72 -2.94 17.34 -8.66
N LYS A 73 -1.97 16.53 -9.12
CA LYS A 73 -1.72 16.28 -10.55
C LYS A 73 -2.61 15.19 -11.13
N HIS A 74 -3.03 14.23 -10.30
CA HIS A 74 -3.68 13.01 -10.73
C HIS A 74 -5.05 12.79 -10.06
N ALA A 75 -5.67 13.83 -9.50
CA ALA A 75 -6.94 13.75 -8.76
C ALA A 75 -8.01 12.90 -9.48
N ASP A 76 -8.19 13.11 -10.78
CA ASP A 76 -9.20 12.41 -11.60
C ASP A 76 -8.91 10.91 -11.76
N LEU A 77 -7.68 10.47 -11.52
CA LEU A 77 -7.28 9.07 -11.59
C LEU A 77 -7.45 8.34 -10.26
N LEU A 78 -7.59 9.03 -9.12
CA LEU A 78 -7.52 8.44 -7.77
C LEU A 78 -8.88 7.92 -7.28
N LEU A 79 -9.28 6.75 -7.80
CA LEU A 79 -10.51 6.07 -7.39
C LEU A 79 -10.48 5.64 -5.91
N TRP A 80 -9.32 5.19 -5.42
CA TRP A 80 -9.11 4.74 -4.04
C TRP A 80 -8.25 5.72 -3.22
N HIS A 81 -8.24 6.99 -3.62
CA HIS A 81 -7.63 8.10 -2.88
C HIS A 81 -6.20 7.81 -2.39
N ASP A 82 -5.98 7.79 -1.07
CA ASP A 82 -4.69 7.57 -0.44
C ASP A 82 -4.10 6.18 -0.75
N GLN A 83 -4.92 5.15 -0.92
CA GLN A 83 -4.43 3.84 -1.32
C GLN A 83 -3.82 3.86 -2.72
N ASP A 84 -4.45 4.56 -3.67
CA ASP A 84 -3.89 4.74 -5.02
C ASP A 84 -2.60 5.56 -4.96
N ILE A 85 -2.57 6.64 -4.17
CA ILE A 85 -1.37 7.46 -3.99
C ILE A 85 -0.20 6.62 -3.46
N LEU A 86 -0.43 5.83 -2.41
CA LEU A 86 0.60 5.00 -1.81
C LEU A 86 1.09 3.90 -2.76
N ASN A 87 0.21 3.30 -3.56
CA ASN A 87 0.61 2.34 -4.59
C ASN A 87 1.38 3.01 -5.73
N ILE A 88 1.01 4.23 -6.15
CA ILE A 88 1.80 5.01 -7.13
C ILE A 88 3.20 5.33 -6.57
N LEU A 89 3.32 5.65 -5.28
CA LEU A 89 4.61 5.99 -4.68
C LEU A 89 5.52 4.78 -4.51
N TYR A 90 4.96 3.62 -4.17
CA TYR A 90 5.71 2.51 -3.61
C TYR A 90 5.52 1.17 -4.33
N HIS A 91 4.93 1.14 -5.54
CA HIS A 91 4.95 -0.05 -6.38
C HIS A 91 6.39 -0.57 -6.55
N GLY A 92 6.57 -1.89 -6.44
CA GLY A 92 7.90 -2.53 -6.47
C GLY A 92 8.75 -2.30 -5.21
N HIS A 93 8.34 -1.43 -4.27
CA HIS A 93 9.11 -1.04 -3.09
C HIS A 93 8.33 -1.17 -1.77
N TRP A 94 7.57 -2.25 -1.64
CA TRP A 94 6.82 -2.63 -0.44
C TRP A 94 6.88 -4.14 -0.21
N LYS A 95 6.66 -4.59 1.03
CA LYS A 95 6.72 -6.01 1.40
C LYS A 95 5.33 -6.60 1.59
N SER A 96 5.00 -7.63 0.82
CA SER A 96 3.77 -8.40 1.02
C SER A 96 3.85 -9.21 2.32
N VAL A 97 2.82 -9.10 3.16
CA VAL A 97 2.60 -9.96 4.33
C VAL A 97 1.35 -10.84 4.13
N PRO A 98 1.19 -11.94 4.89
CA PRO A 98 0.07 -12.87 4.71
C PRO A 98 -1.32 -12.23 4.91
N TYR A 99 -2.32 -12.68 4.13
CA TYR A 99 -3.70 -12.18 4.17
C TYR A 99 -4.36 -12.15 5.55
N ARG A 100 -3.95 -13.04 6.47
CA ARG A 100 -4.49 -13.09 7.84
C ARG A 100 -4.37 -11.75 8.59
N TRP A 101 -3.46 -10.88 8.18
CA TRP A 101 -3.25 -9.58 8.81
C TRP A 101 -4.30 -8.56 8.40
N ASN A 102 -4.87 -8.69 7.21
CA ASN A 102 -5.88 -7.78 6.69
C ASN A 102 -6.87 -8.55 5.82
N VAL A 103 -7.80 -9.23 6.49
CA VAL A 103 -8.89 -9.96 5.82
C VAL A 103 -9.98 -8.95 5.50
N MET A 104 -10.15 -8.65 4.22
CA MET A 104 -11.20 -7.77 3.73
C MET A 104 -12.50 -8.56 3.56
N ASN A 105 -13.60 -7.99 4.02
CA ASN A 105 -14.92 -8.54 3.79
C ASN A 105 -15.45 -8.04 2.43
N ILE A 106 -16.15 -8.92 1.70
CA ILE A 106 -16.76 -8.61 0.38
C ILE A 106 -18.31 -8.58 0.50
N LEU A 107 -18.83 -8.62 1.72
CA LEU A 107 -20.27 -8.68 2.04
C LEU A 107 -20.77 -7.39 2.65
#